data_AF-A0A4U1CKC9-F1
#
_entry.id   AF-A0A4U1CKC9-F1
#
_cell.length_a   1.000
_cell.length_b   1.000
_cell.length_c   1.000
_cell.angle_alpha   90.00
_cell.angle_beta   90.00
_cell.angle_gamma   90.00
#
_symmetry.space_group_name_H-M   'P 1'
#
loop_
_entity.id
_entity.type
_entity.pdbx_description
1 polymer ?
#
loop_
_entity_poly.entity_id
_entity_poly.type
_entity_poly.pdbx_seq_one_letter_code
_entity_poly.pdbx_strand_id
1 'polypeptide(L)'
;MNFLILGTEIPDYSHPVLLKYNPQENAARPLTEDEKIMKAVKMLQSNSYASDLEKLRLYYKEKLQRLQVVYNEYLSKYGVFNMPSGGLGAWIKLNQDQHISPILAPLAEIGIYQPNDNPQLDTKLPIVGIRAGFGSPDIETYEKAFGLLAAQFKTVK
;
A
#
# COMPACT_ATOMS: atom_id res chain seq x y z
N MET A 1 -15.67 -12.98 5.34
CA MET A 1 -15.83 -11.61 4.81
C MET A 1 -14.80 -11.42 3.72
N ASN A 2 -15.23 -10.93 2.56
CA ASN A 2 -14.39 -10.84 1.35
C ASN A 2 -13.82 -9.42 1.24
N PHE A 3 -12.51 -9.27 1.13
CA PHE A 3 -11.83 -7.97 1.11
C PHE A 3 -10.83 -7.91 -0.04
N LEU A 4 -10.71 -6.74 -0.66
CA LEU A 4 -9.68 -6.45 -1.63
C LEU A 4 -8.47 -5.81 -0.95
N ILE A 5 -7.28 -6.35 -1.19
CA ILE A 5 -6.01 -5.79 -0.75
C ILE A 5 -5.34 -5.12 -1.96
N LEU A 6 -5.04 -3.84 -1.80
CA LEU A 6 -4.37 -2.99 -2.78
C LEU A 6 -3.05 -2.47 -2.22
N GLY A 7 -2.04 -2.45 -3.07
CA GLY A 7 -0.69 -2.04 -2.71
C GLY A 7 -0.07 -2.93 -1.62
N THR A 8 1.03 -2.46 -1.06
CA THR A 8 1.82 -3.15 -0.06
C THR A 8 2.31 -2.18 1.01
N GLU A 9 2.67 -2.75 2.15
CA GLU A 9 3.27 -2.06 3.28
C GLU A 9 4.77 -1.81 3.06
N ILE A 10 5.38 -2.58 2.15
CA ILE A 10 6.79 -2.46 1.80
C ILE A 10 7.00 -1.12 1.10
N PRO A 11 7.90 -0.26 1.61
CA PRO A 11 8.09 1.06 1.05
C PRO A 11 8.86 0.97 -0.27
N ASP A 12 8.70 2.00 -1.09
CA ASP A 12 9.53 2.18 -2.27
C ASP A 12 10.95 2.64 -1.87
N TYR A 13 11.90 1.71 -1.88
CA TYR A 13 13.32 1.98 -1.57
C TYR A 13 14.03 2.82 -2.64
N SER A 14 13.39 3.14 -3.77
CA SER A 14 13.91 4.12 -4.73
C SER A 14 13.62 5.57 -4.31
N HIS A 15 12.74 5.78 -3.32
CA HIS A 15 12.40 7.12 -2.84
C HIS A 15 13.62 7.81 -2.21
N PRO A 16 13.91 9.10 -2.49
CA PRO A 16 15.12 9.79 -2.01
C PRO A 16 15.37 9.72 -0.50
N VAL A 17 14.30 9.73 0.30
CA VAL A 17 14.37 9.64 1.78
C VAL A 17 14.77 8.23 2.26
N LEU A 18 14.61 7.21 1.41
CA LEU A 18 14.81 5.80 1.72
C LEU A 18 16.00 5.14 1.01
N LEU A 19 16.64 5.84 0.05
CA LEU A 19 17.74 5.32 -0.77
C LEU A 19 18.82 4.61 0.05
N LYS A 20 19.25 5.21 1.15
CA LYS A 20 20.29 4.63 2.03
C LYS A 20 19.92 3.32 2.72
N TYR A 21 18.64 2.94 2.72
CA TYR A 21 18.16 1.65 3.24
C TYR A 21 17.97 0.63 2.12
N ASN A 22 18.19 1.00 0.86
CA ASN A 22 18.11 0.09 -0.25
C ASN A 22 19.12 -1.05 -0.02
N PRO A 23 18.65 -2.31 0.11
CA PRO A 23 19.53 -3.44 0.37
C PRO A 23 20.51 -3.71 -0.78
N GLN A 24 20.24 -3.15 -1.97
CA GLN A 24 21.08 -3.26 -3.16
C GLN A 24 22.08 -2.09 -3.32
N GLU A 25 21.96 -1.02 -2.54
CA GLU A 25 22.91 0.09 -2.61
C GLU A 25 24.30 -0.41 -2.15
N ASN A 26 25.27 -0.33 -3.06
CA ASN A 26 26.71 -0.59 -2.86
C ASN A 26 27.18 -2.05 -2.71
N ALA A 27 26.34 -3.05 -2.98
CA ALA A 27 26.78 -4.45 -2.95
C ALA A 27 27.06 -4.98 -4.37
N ALA A 28 28.34 -5.29 -4.67
CA ALA A 28 28.75 -5.89 -5.96
C ALA A 28 28.10 -7.26 -6.22
N ARG A 29 27.51 -7.87 -5.19
CA ARG A 29 26.73 -9.11 -5.21
C ARG A 29 25.60 -9.02 -4.18
N PRO A 30 24.54 -9.83 -4.31
CA PRO A 30 23.57 -10.01 -3.22
C PRO A 30 24.27 -10.42 -1.91
N LEU A 31 23.81 -9.85 -0.79
CA LEU A 31 24.29 -10.18 0.54
C LEU A 31 23.81 -11.57 0.97
N THR A 32 24.66 -12.32 1.67
CA THR A 32 24.25 -13.56 2.38
C THR A 32 23.37 -13.23 3.59
N GLU A 33 22.68 -14.22 4.15
CA GLU A 33 21.85 -14.02 5.35
C GLU A 33 22.67 -13.48 6.54
N ASP A 34 23.87 -14.02 6.78
CA ASP A 34 24.74 -13.54 7.86
C ASP A 34 25.17 -12.08 7.65
N GLU A 35 25.48 -11.70 6.39
CA GLU A 35 25.81 -10.32 6.05
C GLU A 35 24.63 -9.37 6.25
N LYS A 36 23.40 -9.82 5.94
CA LYS A 36 22.17 -9.05 6.23
C LYS A 36 22.00 -8.85 7.73
N ILE A 37 22.18 -9.89 8.53
CA ILE A 37 22.08 -9.82 10.00
C ILE A 37 23.13 -8.85 10.56
N MET A 38 24.39 -8.96 10.13
CA MET A 38 25.46 -8.05 10.56
C MET A 38 25.18 -6.59 10.18
N LYS A 39 24.64 -6.34 8.97
CA LYS A 39 24.25 -5.00 8.52
C LYS A 39 23.12 -4.45 9.39
N ALA A 40 22.11 -5.26 9.71
CA ALA A 40 21.02 -4.86 10.60
C ALA A 40 21.52 -4.49 12.00
N VAL A 41 22.39 -5.29 12.60
CA VAL A 41 22.99 -4.99 13.93
C VAL A 41 23.77 -3.68 13.90
N LYS A 42 24.60 -3.46 12.88
CA LYS A 42 25.35 -2.20 12.73
C LYS A 42 24.44 -0.98 12.57
N MET A 43 23.33 -1.12 11.84
CA MET A 43 22.35 -0.05 11.70
C MET A 43 21.65 0.27 13.02
N LEU A 44 21.28 -0.74 13.81
CA LEU A 44 20.63 -0.54 15.12
C LEU A 44 21.54 0.17 16.12
N GLN A 45 22.85 -0.06 16.02
CA GLN A 45 23.86 0.55 16.89
C GLN A 45 24.31 1.94 16.42
N SER A 46 23.87 2.41 15.25
CA SER A 46 24.28 3.71 14.73
C SER A 46 23.52 4.84 15.41
N ASN A 47 24.19 5.97 15.61
CA ASN A 47 23.54 7.20 16.08
C ASN A 47 22.50 7.75 15.07
N SER A 48 22.48 7.25 13.83
CA SER A 48 21.52 7.68 12.81
C SER A 48 20.18 6.94 12.92
N TYR A 49 20.11 5.77 13.56
CA TYR A 49 18.91 4.92 13.58
C TYR A 49 17.65 5.66 14.05
N ALA A 50 17.75 6.51 15.07
CA ALA A 50 16.62 7.29 15.56
C ALA A 50 16.11 8.30 14.51
N SER A 51 17.02 9.08 13.91
CA SER A 51 16.67 10.03 12.83
C SER A 51 16.13 9.34 11.58
N ASP A 52 16.54 8.08 11.40
CA ASP A 52 16.25 7.24 10.26
C ASP A 52 14.84 6.67 10.32
N LEU A 53 14.46 6.22 11.52
CA LEU A 53 13.11 5.84 11.86
C LEU A 53 12.15 7.04 11.78
N GLU A 54 12.57 8.23 12.19
CA GLU A 54 11.75 9.45 12.09
C GLU A 54 11.45 9.82 10.63
N LYS A 55 12.45 9.76 9.74
CA LYS A 55 12.25 9.94 8.30
C LYS A 55 11.26 8.93 7.72
N LEU A 56 11.36 7.66 8.10
CA LEU A 56 10.44 6.62 7.66
C LEU A 56 9.00 6.88 8.16
N ARG A 57 8.85 7.34 9.42
CA ARG A 57 7.54 7.73 9.97
C ARG A 57 6.93 8.90 9.20
N LEU A 58 7.73 9.91 8.87
CA LEU A 58 7.26 11.06 8.07
C LEU A 58 6.83 10.62 6.67
N TYR A 59 7.61 9.77 6.01
CA TYR A 59 7.27 9.18 4.70
C TYR A 59 5.90 8.49 4.72
N TYR A 60 5.67 7.60 5.68
CA TYR A 60 4.41 6.88 5.80
C TYR A 60 3.24 7.77 6.20
N LYS A 61 3.48 8.77 7.07
CA LYS A 61 2.45 9.74 7.47
C LYS A 61 1.98 10.57 6.28
N GLU A 62 2.90 11.04 5.44
CA GLU A 62 2.58 11.79 4.22
C GLU A 62 1.78 10.92 3.25
N LYS A 63 2.24 9.68 2.99
CA LYS A 63 1.54 8.72 2.14
C LYS A 63 0.11 8.45 2.60
N LEU A 64 -0.09 8.22 3.89
CA LEU A 64 -1.41 8.01 4.48
C LEU A 64 -2.33 9.24 4.30
N GLN A 65 -1.80 10.45 4.52
CA GLN A 65 -2.56 11.69 4.32
C GLN A 65 -2.96 11.87 2.85
N ARG A 66 -2.03 11.66 1.91
CA ARG A 66 -2.34 11.75 0.48
C ARG A 66 -3.33 10.67 0.04
N LEU A 67 -3.23 9.46 0.60
CA LEU A 67 -4.21 8.38 0.37
C LEU A 67 -5.62 8.76 0.84
N GLN A 68 -5.74 9.44 1.99
CA GLN A 68 -7.02 9.94 2.46
C GLN A 68 -7.61 11.00 1.51
N VAL A 69 -6.78 11.88 0.94
CA VAL A 69 -7.22 12.88 -0.05
C VAL A 69 -7.78 12.20 -1.29
N VAL A 70 -7.04 11.24 -1.86
CA VAL A 70 -7.48 10.48 -3.04
C VAL A 70 -8.76 9.69 -2.72
N TYR A 71 -8.84 9.06 -1.56
CA TYR A 71 -10.08 8.43 -1.10
C TYR A 71 -11.26 9.41 -1.09
N ASN A 72 -11.07 10.60 -0.52
CA ASN A 72 -12.14 11.59 -0.39
C ASN A 72 -12.68 12.03 -1.75
N GLU A 73 -11.80 12.15 -2.73
CA GLU A 73 -12.14 12.54 -4.10
C GLU A 73 -12.95 11.46 -4.83
N TYR A 74 -12.52 10.20 -4.77
CA TYR A 74 -13.09 9.14 -5.62
C TYR A 74 -14.10 8.24 -4.90
N LEU A 75 -13.86 7.92 -3.62
CA LEU A 75 -14.53 6.83 -2.93
C LEU A 75 -15.38 7.24 -1.71
N SER A 76 -15.36 8.52 -1.30
CA SER A 76 -16.10 9.01 -0.12
C SER A 76 -17.60 8.70 -0.12
N LYS A 77 -18.23 8.56 -1.28
CA LYS A 77 -19.66 8.21 -1.40
C LYS A 77 -19.95 6.73 -1.18
N TYR A 78 -18.95 5.86 -1.30
CA TYR A 78 -19.10 4.42 -1.32
C TYR A 78 -18.67 3.74 -0.01
N GLY A 79 -18.08 4.47 0.93
CA GLY A 79 -17.60 3.88 2.18
C GLY A 79 -17.17 4.88 3.24
N VAL A 80 -16.38 4.39 4.19
CA VAL A 80 -15.70 5.14 5.24
C VAL A 80 -14.24 4.74 5.27
N PHE A 81 -13.35 5.73 5.20
CA PHE A 81 -11.91 5.55 5.38
C PHE A 81 -11.56 5.59 6.85
N ASN A 82 -11.07 4.49 7.39
CA ASN A 82 -10.60 4.40 8.77
C ASN A 82 -9.16 4.86 8.84
N MET A 83 -8.96 6.09 9.30
CA MET A 83 -7.62 6.64 9.54
C MET A 83 -6.96 5.87 10.70
N PRO A 84 -5.90 5.10 10.46
CA PRO A 84 -5.24 4.37 11.52
C PRO A 84 -4.43 5.32 12.41
N SER A 85 -4.40 5.05 13.72
CA SER A 85 -3.49 5.73 14.66
C SER A 85 -2.03 5.27 14.51
N GLY A 86 -1.81 4.14 13.81
CA GLY A 86 -0.52 3.56 13.46
C GLY A 86 -0.69 2.32 12.58
N GLY A 87 0.41 1.82 12.02
CA GLY A 87 0.41 0.71 11.05
C GLY A 87 0.89 1.14 9.68
N LEU A 88 0.74 0.26 8.69
CA LEU A 88 1.25 0.45 7.32
C LEU A 88 0.16 0.29 6.23
N GLY A 89 -1.08 0.11 6.65
CA GLY A 89 -2.24 0.04 5.77
C GLY A 89 -3.47 0.71 6.38
N ALA A 90 -4.36 1.18 5.52
CA ALA A 90 -5.64 1.78 5.89
C ALA A 90 -6.81 0.90 5.43
N TRP A 91 -7.89 0.91 6.20
CA TRP A 91 -9.10 0.16 5.87
C TRP A 91 -10.18 1.10 5.35
N ILE A 92 -10.77 0.74 4.22
CA ILE A 92 -11.97 1.38 3.67
C ILE A 92 -13.11 0.38 3.85
N LYS A 93 -14.07 0.72 4.72
CA LYS A 93 -15.30 -0.06 4.88
C LYS A 93 -16.31 0.43 3.85
N LEU A 94 -16.86 -0.45 3.01
CA LEU A 94 -17.86 -0.05 2.03
C LEU A 94 -19.24 0.07 2.68
N ASN A 95 -20.06 0.99 2.18
CA ASN A 95 -21.44 1.20 2.61
C ASN A 95 -22.36 0.08 2.10
N GLN A 96 -21.98 -0.53 0.98
CA GLN A 96 -22.66 -1.65 0.32
C GLN A 96 -21.60 -2.58 -0.27
N ASP A 97 -21.90 -3.88 -0.29
CA ASP A 97 -20.99 -4.88 -0.85
C ASP A 97 -20.86 -4.67 -2.38
N GLN A 98 -19.64 -4.78 -2.92
CA GLN A 98 -19.34 -4.45 -4.32
C GLN A 98 -18.71 -5.61 -5.09
N HIS A 99 -19.18 -5.89 -6.29
CA HIS A 99 -18.52 -6.83 -7.20
C HIS A 99 -17.39 -6.13 -7.98
N ILE A 100 -16.19 -6.69 -7.88
CA ILE A 100 -14.97 -6.09 -8.45
C ILE A 100 -14.31 -6.94 -9.55
N SER A 101 -14.83 -8.14 -9.84
CA SER A 101 -14.22 -9.04 -10.83
C SER A 101 -13.88 -8.36 -12.18
N PRO A 102 -14.72 -7.46 -12.74
CA PRO A 102 -14.42 -6.81 -14.02
C PRO A 102 -13.20 -5.88 -13.99
N ILE A 103 -12.84 -5.34 -12.83
CA ILE A 103 -11.76 -4.36 -12.68
C ILE A 103 -10.46 -4.95 -12.13
N LEU A 104 -10.42 -6.24 -11.76
CA LEU A 104 -9.20 -6.86 -11.23
C LEU A 104 -8.05 -6.87 -12.24
N ALA A 105 -8.32 -7.11 -13.53
CA ALA A 105 -7.29 -7.07 -14.56
C ALA A 105 -6.73 -5.63 -14.77
N PRO A 106 -7.56 -4.59 -14.95
CA PRO A 106 -7.07 -3.20 -14.97
C PRO A 106 -6.27 -2.80 -13.72
N LEU A 107 -6.66 -3.27 -12.53
CA LEU A 107 -5.91 -3.01 -11.29
C LEU A 107 -4.54 -3.74 -11.29
N ALA A 108 -4.46 -4.93 -11.87
CA ALA A 108 -3.18 -5.64 -12.02
C ALA A 108 -2.25 -4.92 -13.02
N GLU A 109 -2.80 -4.41 -14.13
CA GLU A 109 -2.05 -3.71 -15.17
C GLU A 109 -1.35 -2.44 -14.66
N ILE A 110 -1.99 -1.71 -13.73
CA ILE A 110 -1.37 -0.56 -13.06
C ILE A 110 -0.48 -0.95 -11.86
N GLY A 111 -0.31 -2.24 -11.60
CA GLY A 111 0.61 -2.77 -10.59
C GLY A 111 0.16 -2.64 -9.14
N ILE A 112 -1.11 -2.31 -8.87
CA ILE A 112 -1.62 -2.12 -7.50
C ILE A 112 -2.29 -3.37 -6.93
N TYR A 113 -2.72 -4.30 -7.78
CA TYR A 113 -3.33 -5.56 -7.38
C TYR A 113 -2.45 -6.74 -7.76
N GLN A 114 -2.23 -7.63 -6.80
CA GLN A 114 -1.56 -8.91 -7.00
C GLN A 114 -2.42 -10.03 -6.40
N PRO A 115 -2.68 -11.12 -7.13
CA PRO A 115 -3.42 -12.27 -6.59
C PRO A 115 -2.76 -12.87 -5.35
N ASN A 116 -1.42 -12.86 -5.29
CA ASN A 116 -0.67 -13.41 -4.15
C ASN A 116 -0.88 -12.62 -2.85
N ASP A 117 -1.17 -11.32 -2.95
CA ASP A 117 -1.51 -10.48 -1.81
C ASP A 117 -3.00 -10.63 -1.41
N ASN A 118 -3.79 -11.34 -2.22
CA ASN A 118 -5.23 -11.54 -2.07
C ASN A 118 -5.62 -13.04 -2.00
N PRO A 119 -4.96 -13.88 -1.18
CA PRO A 119 -5.15 -15.33 -1.23
C PRO A 119 -6.56 -15.79 -0.80
N GLN A 120 -7.30 -14.94 -0.10
CA GLN A 120 -8.64 -15.22 0.41
C GLN A 120 -9.75 -14.51 -0.40
N LEU A 121 -9.40 -13.79 -1.46
CA LEU A 121 -10.36 -13.07 -2.28
C LEU A 121 -11.10 -14.05 -3.19
N ASP A 122 -12.40 -14.23 -2.94
CA ASP A 122 -13.29 -14.93 -3.87
C ASP A 122 -13.85 -13.92 -4.89
N THR A 123 -13.45 -14.03 -6.14
CA THR A 123 -13.86 -13.09 -7.21
C THR A 123 -15.33 -13.20 -7.60
N LYS A 124 -16.02 -14.28 -7.20
CA LYS A 124 -17.45 -14.47 -7.43
C LYS A 124 -18.31 -13.78 -6.38
N LEU A 125 -17.76 -13.48 -5.22
CA LEU A 125 -18.45 -12.82 -4.13
C LEU A 125 -18.17 -11.32 -4.13
N PRO A 126 -19.12 -10.49 -3.67
CA PRO A 126 -18.85 -9.08 -3.52
C PRO A 126 -17.89 -8.85 -2.34
N ILE A 127 -17.14 -7.76 -2.38
CA ILE A 127 -16.25 -7.33 -1.31
C ILE A 127 -16.99 -6.39 -0.35
N VAL A 128 -16.65 -6.46 0.94
CA VAL A 128 -17.23 -5.59 1.99
C VAL A 128 -16.31 -4.43 2.37
N GLY A 129 -15.08 -4.44 1.86
CA GLY A 129 -14.06 -3.45 2.17
C GLY A 129 -12.78 -3.60 1.37
N ILE A 130 -11.93 -2.59 1.48
CA ILE A 130 -10.63 -2.51 0.83
C ILE A 130 -9.58 -2.25 1.91
N ARG A 131 -8.44 -2.94 1.82
CA ARG A 131 -7.23 -2.65 2.59
C ARG A 131 -6.20 -2.04 1.64
N ALA A 132 -5.77 -0.82 1.92
CA ALA A 132 -4.79 -0.11 1.11
C ALA A 132 -3.45 0.00 1.87
N GLY A 133 -2.43 -0.72 1.42
CA GLY A 133 -1.06 -0.62 1.93
C GLY A 133 -0.36 0.62 1.37
N PHE A 134 0.06 1.55 2.23
CA PHE A 134 0.53 2.86 1.78
C PHE A 134 2.07 2.96 1.68
N GLY A 135 2.77 1.83 1.60
CA GLY A 135 4.20 1.77 1.29
C GLY A 135 4.51 1.86 -0.20
N SER A 136 3.82 1.08 -1.00
CA SER A 136 3.91 1.08 -2.47
C SER A 136 2.57 0.59 -3.05
N PRO A 137 2.11 1.04 -4.23
CA PRO A 137 2.78 1.92 -5.20
C PRO A 137 2.76 3.42 -4.83
N ASP A 138 3.10 4.27 -5.79
CA ASP A 138 2.94 5.72 -5.68
C ASP A 138 1.47 6.13 -5.53
N ILE A 139 1.24 7.40 -5.17
CA ILE A 139 -0.14 7.83 -4.89
C ILE A 139 -0.93 8.07 -6.17
N GLU A 140 -0.24 8.38 -7.26
CA GLU A 140 -0.79 8.55 -8.60
C GLU A 140 -1.38 7.22 -9.11
N THR A 141 -0.79 6.09 -8.72
CA THR A 141 -1.35 4.76 -8.97
C THR A 141 -2.61 4.51 -8.13
N TYR A 142 -2.61 4.94 -6.87
CA TYR A 142 -3.83 4.92 -6.04
C TYR A 142 -4.96 5.76 -6.62
N GLU A 143 -4.65 6.91 -7.21
CA GLU A 143 -5.61 7.78 -7.88
C GLU A 143 -6.31 7.06 -9.04
N LYS A 144 -5.52 6.44 -9.93
CA LYS A 144 -6.04 5.62 -11.03
C LYS A 144 -6.89 4.46 -10.51
N ALA A 145 -6.40 3.75 -9.49
CA ALA A 145 -7.09 2.60 -8.91
C ALA A 145 -8.45 2.99 -8.31
N PHE A 146 -8.50 4.08 -7.55
CA PHE A 146 -9.73 4.56 -6.92
C PHE A 146 -10.70 5.14 -7.96
N GLY A 147 -10.19 5.73 -9.04
CA GLY A 147 -10.99 6.09 -10.21
C GLY A 147 -11.67 4.88 -10.87
N LEU A 148 -10.93 3.79 -11.09
CA LEU A 148 -11.47 2.53 -11.64
C LEU A 148 -12.54 1.93 -10.71
N LEU A 149 -12.27 1.89 -9.40
CA LEU A 149 -13.23 1.43 -8.40
C LEU A 149 -14.50 2.29 -8.39
N ALA A 150 -14.35 3.61 -8.38
CA ALA A 150 -15.49 4.52 -8.41
C ALA A 150 -16.33 4.37 -9.68
N ALA A 151 -15.71 4.14 -10.84
CA ALA A 151 -16.42 3.85 -12.08
C ALA A 151 -17.21 2.54 -11.99
N GLN A 152 -16.60 1.49 -11.45
CA GLN A 152 -17.25 0.19 -11.24
C GLN A 152 -18.42 0.27 -10.23
N PHE A 153 -18.26 1.00 -9.13
CA PHE A 153 -19.30 1.11 -8.11
C PHE A 153 -20.51 1.94 -8.57
N LYS A 154 -20.36 2.76 -9.63
CA LYS A 154 -21.49 3.49 -10.24
C LYS A 154 -22.37 2.62 -11.11
N THR A 155 -21.82 1.57 -11.73
CA THR A 155 -22.58 0.72 -12.68
C THR A 155 -23.49 -0.28 -11.97
N VAL A 156 -23.19 -0.57 -10.70
CA VAL A 156 -23.99 -1.43 -9.84
C VAL A 156 -25.01 -0.56 -9.09
N LYS A 157 -26.25 -0.53 -9.60
CA LYS A 157 -27.43 0.07 -8.95
C LYS A 157 -28.44 -0.98 -8.58
#